data_AF-A0A318ZLR2-F1
#
_entry.id   AF-A0A318ZLR2-F1
#
_cell.length_a   1.000
_cell.length_b   1.000
_cell.length_c   1.000
_cell.angle_alpha   90.00
_cell.angle_beta   90.00
_cell.angle_gamma   90.00
#
_symmetry.space_group_name_H-M   'P 1'
#
loop_
_entity.id
_entity.type
_entity.pdbx_description
1 polymer ?
#
loop_
_entity_poly.entity_id
_entity_poly.type
_entity_poly.pdbx_seq_one_letter_code
_entity_poly.pdbx_strand_id
1 'polypeptide(L)'
;MNPLRYLAPPSPYKELSTSNKKGLKERLSYAEALQHHPALQLSAEGAELLDTYQQACEALLEDPGNLNAAMRMLQYEQSLEPSAGSPVNLSFDLATKVKLGEELDNLYSVWTVSRYLKYLPTGIREEAGNHPSSKVEDPWHTAFWTPFHGRLEAEAEAFSQVLAGQNRHNECPTSLLLMLLCDRHTVDWDEARALIRHSAEGAQGAVVANLPESDFGELLRTKDVAGLATRLARDETGWSCSTEYVLGVSTLLMGFFANTLADTLFDTEEELMDPTKWAPKKPLRERLALTEGHEQAFRDLLQEMYLQMLVGSDDEDDDDFPVYDDYDDEFDDEDGEWEDEEGGEEDDGEESDEY
;
A
#
# COMPACT_ATOMS: atom_id res chain seq x y z
N MET A 1 12.53 -16.06 16.84
CA MET A 1 11.65 -15.00 17.40
C MET A 1 10.45 -14.87 16.46
N ASN A 2 9.21 -14.82 16.94
CA ASN A 2 8.04 -14.74 16.06
C ASN A 2 8.02 -13.36 15.35
N PRO A 3 8.20 -13.28 14.02
CA PRO A 3 8.26 -12.01 13.32
C PRO A 3 6.90 -11.28 13.30
N LEU A 4 5.79 -12.01 13.50
CA LEU A 4 4.45 -11.43 13.58
C LEU A 4 4.12 -10.83 14.95
N ARG A 5 5.06 -10.81 15.89
CA ARG A 5 4.84 -10.20 17.23
C ARG A 5 4.50 -8.70 17.17
N TYR A 6 4.81 -8.06 16.05
CA TYR A 6 4.54 -6.64 15.79
C TYR A 6 3.15 -6.39 15.19
N LEU A 7 2.41 -7.45 14.84
CA LEU A 7 1.03 -7.34 14.39
C LEU A 7 0.11 -7.58 15.59
N ALA A 8 -0.22 -6.49 16.28
CA ALA A 8 -1.14 -6.52 17.40
C ALA A 8 -2.54 -6.95 16.94
N PRO A 9 -3.32 -7.63 17.81
CA PRO A 9 -4.70 -7.93 17.49
C PRO A 9 -5.50 -6.62 17.31
N PRO A 10 -6.45 -6.55 16.37
CA PRO A 10 -7.29 -5.38 16.23
C PRO A 10 -8.17 -5.19 17.48
N SER A 11 -8.64 -3.96 17.63
CA SER A 11 -9.54 -3.54 18.69
C SER A 11 -10.84 -2.96 18.12
N PRO A 12 -11.91 -2.87 18.91
CA PRO A 12 -13.09 -2.12 18.53
C PRO A 12 -12.74 -0.67 18.22
N TYR A 13 -13.50 -0.04 17.32
CA TYR A 13 -13.40 1.40 17.20
C TYR A 13 -13.77 2.08 18.52
N LYS A 14 -13.12 3.22 18.80
CA LYS A 14 -13.52 4.08 19.91
C LYS A 14 -14.92 4.62 19.68
N GLU A 15 -15.68 4.82 20.75
CA GLU A 15 -17.00 5.43 20.69
C GLU A 15 -16.95 6.79 19.99
N LEU A 16 -17.97 7.11 19.19
CA LEU A 16 -18.01 8.35 18.43
C LEU A 16 -17.87 9.62 19.31
N SER A 17 -18.44 9.58 20.52
CA SER A 17 -18.32 10.64 21.55
C SER A 17 -16.87 10.98 21.92
N THR A 18 -15.95 10.04 21.70
CA THR A 18 -14.51 10.15 21.99
C THR A 18 -13.65 10.00 20.74
N SER A 19 -14.26 9.85 19.57
CA SER A 19 -13.57 9.64 18.31
C SER A 19 -13.15 10.98 17.73
N ASN A 20 -11.86 11.12 17.45
CA ASN A 20 -11.32 12.26 16.73
C ASN A 20 -11.42 12.03 15.20
N LYS A 21 -11.02 13.04 14.42
CA LYS A 21 -10.95 12.98 12.94
C LYS A 21 -10.22 11.74 12.43
N LYS A 22 -9.17 11.28 13.15
CA LYS A 22 -8.42 10.05 12.81
C LYS A 22 -9.30 8.81 12.90
N GLY A 23 -10.11 8.66 13.95
CA GLY A 23 -11.02 7.52 14.10
C GLY A 23 -12.14 7.48 13.06
N LEU A 24 -12.57 8.63 12.52
CA LEU A 24 -13.50 8.68 11.39
C LEU A 24 -12.83 8.31 10.07
N LYS A 25 -11.59 8.77 9.84
CA LYS A 25 -10.80 8.34 8.67
C LYS A 25 -10.57 6.84 8.65
N GLU A 26 -10.30 6.20 9.80
CA GLU A 26 -10.13 4.74 9.86
C GLU A 26 -11.38 3.95 9.48
N ARG A 27 -12.57 4.50 9.79
CA ARG A 27 -13.86 3.91 9.39
C ARG A 27 -14.14 4.07 7.91
N LEU A 28 -13.84 5.26 7.39
CA LEU A 28 -13.95 5.57 5.97
C LEU A 28 -13.03 4.66 5.16
N SER A 29 -11.74 4.57 5.51
CA SER A 29 -10.79 3.67 4.83
C SER A 29 -11.20 2.21 4.88
N TYR A 30 -11.87 1.77 5.96
CA TYR A 30 -12.44 0.42 6.01
C TYR A 30 -13.58 0.23 5.00
N ALA A 31 -14.49 1.20 4.91
CA ALA A 31 -15.60 1.14 3.97
C ALA A 31 -15.09 1.14 2.51
N GLU A 32 -14.19 2.06 2.19
CA GLU A 32 -13.55 2.19 0.87
C GLU A 32 -12.81 0.91 0.47
N ALA A 33 -11.91 0.42 1.34
CA ALA A 33 -11.15 -0.80 1.06
C ALA A 33 -12.05 -2.03 0.85
N LEU A 34 -13.17 -2.12 1.58
CA LEU A 34 -14.13 -3.20 1.37
C LEU A 34 -14.87 -3.04 0.03
N GLN A 35 -15.29 -1.82 -0.32
CA GLN A 35 -15.96 -1.52 -1.59
C GLN A 35 -15.07 -1.76 -2.82
N HIS A 36 -13.80 -1.40 -2.74
CA HIS A 36 -12.83 -1.60 -3.82
C HIS A 36 -12.36 -3.05 -3.96
N HIS A 37 -12.67 -3.92 -2.98
CA HIS A 37 -12.20 -5.30 -3.00
C HIS A 37 -12.82 -6.08 -4.19
N PRO A 38 -12.01 -6.74 -5.04
CA PRO A 38 -12.47 -7.30 -6.32
C PRO A 38 -13.48 -8.45 -6.17
N ALA A 39 -13.43 -9.17 -5.04
CA ALA A 39 -14.34 -10.29 -4.76
C ALA A 39 -15.54 -9.91 -3.88
N LEU A 40 -15.82 -8.61 -3.67
CA LEU A 40 -16.99 -8.16 -2.91
C LEU A 40 -18.29 -8.59 -3.64
N GLN A 41 -19.19 -9.25 -2.91
CA GLN A 41 -20.46 -9.78 -3.44
C GLN A 41 -21.59 -9.55 -2.44
N LEU A 42 -21.88 -8.28 -2.15
CA LEU A 42 -22.98 -7.90 -1.25
C LEU A 42 -24.34 -8.07 -1.93
N SER A 43 -25.37 -8.30 -1.11
CA SER A 43 -26.76 -8.09 -1.53
C SER A 43 -26.99 -6.59 -1.81
N ALA A 44 -28.06 -6.25 -2.56
CA ALA A 44 -28.40 -4.85 -2.80
C ALA A 44 -28.60 -4.06 -1.50
N GLU A 45 -29.22 -4.67 -0.49
CA GLU A 45 -29.38 -4.09 0.85
C GLU A 45 -28.03 -3.92 1.57
N GLY A 46 -27.14 -4.91 1.49
CA GLY A 46 -25.80 -4.82 2.07
C GLY A 46 -24.95 -3.72 1.42
N ALA A 47 -25.04 -3.57 0.10
CA ALA A 47 -24.37 -2.51 -0.64
C ALA A 47 -24.89 -1.12 -0.25
N GLU A 48 -26.21 -0.94 -0.14
CA GLU A 48 -26.83 0.32 0.30
C GLU A 48 -26.43 0.67 1.75
N LEU A 49 -26.35 -0.32 2.64
CA LEU A 49 -25.89 -0.14 4.01
C LEU A 49 -24.43 0.32 4.08
N LEU A 50 -23.55 -0.29 3.27
CA LEU A 50 -22.13 0.08 3.21
C LEU A 50 -21.92 1.48 2.60
N ASP A 51 -22.65 1.82 1.54
CA ASP A 51 -22.64 3.17 0.94
C ASP A 51 -23.15 4.23 1.92
N THR A 52 -24.26 3.94 2.61
CA THR A 52 -24.80 4.82 3.66
C THR A 52 -23.81 5.02 4.81
N TYR A 53 -23.07 3.97 5.18
CA TYR A 53 -22.03 4.04 6.18
C TYR A 53 -20.84 4.92 5.75
N GLN A 54 -20.39 4.77 4.50
CA GLN A 54 -19.34 5.63 3.93
C GLN A 54 -19.76 7.10 3.93
N GLN A 55 -20.93 7.42 3.37
CA GLN A 55 -21.46 8.79 3.32
C GLN A 55 -21.64 9.39 4.71
N ALA A 56 -22.02 8.56 5.70
CA ALA A 56 -22.11 9.00 7.09
C ALA A 56 -20.73 9.36 7.67
N CYS A 57 -19.69 8.59 7.36
CA CYS A 57 -18.32 8.90 7.78
C CYS A 57 -17.82 10.20 7.14
N GLU A 58 -18.05 10.40 5.84
CA GLU A 58 -17.71 11.62 5.11
C GLU A 58 -18.43 12.85 5.71
N ALA A 59 -19.75 12.75 5.91
CA ALA A 59 -20.53 13.84 6.49
C ALA A 59 -20.08 14.20 7.91
N LEU A 60 -19.62 13.24 8.71
CA LEU A 60 -19.07 13.48 10.05
C LEU A 60 -17.66 14.08 10.04
N LEU A 61 -16.89 13.86 8.96
CA LEU A 61 -15.60 14.52 8.77
C LEU A 61 -15.77 16.01 8.44
N GLU A 62 -16.85 16.36 7.74
CA GLU A 62 -17.22 17.74 7.42
C GLU A 62 -17.94 18.44 8.59
N ASP A 63 -18.93 17.78 9.19
CA ASP A 63 -19.73 18.26 10.32
C ASP A 63 -19.82 17.19 11.43
N PRO A 64 -18.91 17.21 12.41
CA PRO A 64 -18.93 16.29 13.54
C PRO A 64 -20.21 16.35 14.39
N GLY A 65 -21.00 17.42 14.27
CA GLY A 65 -22.28 17.60 14.97
C GLY A 65 -23.47 16.90 14.31
N ASN A 66 -23.28 16.26 13.15
CA ASN A 66 -24.36 15.65 12.38
C ASN A 66 -24.92 14.37 13.03
N LEU A 67 -25.94 14.54 13.87
CA LEU A 67 -26.59 13.45 14.60
C LEU A 67 -27.17 12.35 13.68
N ASN A 68 -27.68 12.71 12.50
CA ASN A 68 -28.24 11.73 11.56
C ASN A 68 -27.14 10.83 10.99
N ALA A 69 -26.00 11.41 10.62
CA ALA A 69 -24.83 10.66 10.16
C ALA A 69 -24.28 9.76 11.28
N ALA A 70 -24.14 10.29 12.50
CA ALA A 70 -23.76 9.52 13.68
C ALA A 70 -24.64 8.29 13.91
N MET A 71 -25.96 8.44 13.82
CA MET A 71 -26.91 7.33 13.98
C MET A 71 -26.75 6.27 12.88
N ARG A 72 -26.60 6.68 11.62
CA ARG A 72 -26.41 5.74 10.49
C ARG A 72 -25.11 4.96 10.61
N MET A 73 -24.03 5.65 11.00
CA MET A 73 -22.73 5.03 11.25
C MET A 73 -22.83 3.94 12.32
N LEU A 74 -23.44 4.27 13.48
CA LEU A 74 -23.63 3.34 14.59
C LEU A 74 -24.53 2.16 14.22
N GLN A 75 -25.59 2.38 13.43
CA GLN A 75 -26.47 1.30 12.97
C GLN A 75 -25.72 0.27 12.14
N TYR A 76 -24.83 0.72 11.25
CA TYR A 76 -23.99 -0.18 10.47
C TYR A 76 -23.03 -0.97 11.37
N GLU A 77 -22.29 -0.30 12.27
CA GLU A 77 -21.37 -0.97 13.20
C GLU A 77 -22.08 -2.02 14.07
N GLN A 78 -23.28 -1.70 14.58
CA GLN A 78 -24.12 -2.62 15.35
C GLN A 78 -24.60 -3.80 14.51
N SER A 79 -24.87 -3.60 13.22
CA SER A 79 -25.25 -4.69 12.31
C SER A 79 -24.12 -5.72 12.13
N LEU A 80 -22.88 -5.30 12.36
CA LEU A 80 -21.70 -6.15 12.30
C LEU A 80 -21.40 -6.83 13.65
N GLU A 81 -22.16 -6.64 14.73
CA GLU A 81 -21.89 -7.31 16.01
C GLU A 81 -22.32 -8.79 15.98
N PRO A 82 -21.39 -9.76 16.17
CA PRO A 82 -21.78 -11.16 16.25
C PRO A 82 -22.63 -11.40 17.50
N SER A 83 -23.59 -12.32 17.39
CA SER A 83 -24.58 -12.68 18.42
C SER A 83 -24.07 -12.47 19.86
N ALA A 84 -24.75 -11.59 20.61
CA ALA A 84 -24.49 -11.19 22.00
C ALA A 84 -23.36 -10.16 22.24
N GLY A 85 -23.45 -9.01 21.56
CA GLY A 85 -22.91 -7.73 22.06
C GLY A 85 -21.38 -7.65 22.18
N SER A 86 -20.65 -8.50 21.45
CA SER A 86 -19.21 -8.31 21.29
C SER A 86 -19.00 -7.36 20.11
N PRO A 87 -18.30 -6.23 20.31
CA PRO A 87 -17.98 -5.34 19.21
C PRO A 87 -17.05 -6.01 18.19
N VAL A 88 -17.06 -5.46 16.98
CA VAL A 88 -16.19 -5.87 15.88
C VAL A 88 -14.84 -5.20 16.00
N ASN A 89 -13.78 -5.98 15.87
CA ASN A 89 -12.41 -5.51 15.98
C ASN A 89 -11.89 -5.09 14.60
N LEU A 90 -12.10 -3.82 14.24
CA LEU A 90 -11.70 -3.24 12.94
C LEU A 90 -10.62 -2.16 13.06
N SER A 91 -10.30 -1.69 14.27
CA SER A 91 -9.24 -0.70 14.48
C SER A 91 -7.90 -1.39 14.75
N PHE A 92 -6.98 -1.25 13.80
CA PHE A 92 -5.59 -1.69 13.93
C PHE A 92 -4.72 -0.54 14.41
N ASP A 93 -3.78 -0.83 15.31
CA ASP A 93 -2.84 0.20 15.78
C ASP A 93 -1.89 0.66 14.66
N LEU A 94 -1.30 1.84 14.87
CA LEU A 94 -0.42 2.46 13.88
C LEU A 94 0.83 1.61 13.63
N ALA A 95 1.42 1.01 14.66
CA ALA A 95 2.65 0.22 14.54
C ALA A 95 2.44 -1.03 13.66
N THR A 96 1.29 -1.69 13.80
CA THR A 96 0.85 -2.84 13.00
C THR A 96 0.65 -2.45 11.54
N LYS A 97 -0.07 -1.35 11.29
CA LYS A 97 -0.29 -0.81 9.94
C LYS A 97 1.03 -0.43 9.27
N VAL A 98 1.89 0.31 9.96
CA VAL A 98 3.21 0.73 9.45
C VAL A 98 4.08 -0.48 9.15
N LYS A 99 4.19 -1.43 10.09
CA LYS A 99 5.07 -2.57 9.91
C LYS A 99 4.65 -3.45 8.72
N LEU A 100 3.36 -3.78 8.61
CA LEU A 100 2.92 -4.57 7.46
C LEU A 100 2.97 -3.78 6.15
N GLY A 101 2.75 -2.46 6.19
CA GLY A 101 2.93 -1.58 5.04
C GLY A 101 4.38 -1.60 4.52
N GLU A 102 5.36 -1.46 5.41
CA GLU A 102 6.79 -1.57 5.05
C GLU A 102 7.14 -2.95 4.46
N GLU A 103 6.59 -4.03 5.03
CA GLU A 103 6.82 -5.38 4.50
C GLU A 103 6.21 -5.52 3.10
N LEU A 104 5.00 -4.97 2.88
CA LEU A 104 4.31 -4.99 1.60
C LEU A 104 5.08 -4.17 0.54
N ASP A 105 5.52 -2.96 0.89
CA ASP A 105 6.39 -2.14 0.05
C ASP A 105 7.66 -2.89 -0.35
N ASN A 106 8.35 -3.51 0.63
CA ASN A 106 9.54 -4.33 0.35
C ASN A 106 9.24 -5.48 -0.59
N LEU A 107 8.13 -6.19 -0.40
CA LEU A 107 7.72 -7.31 -1.25
C LEU A 107 7.54 -6.87 -2.71
N TYR A 108 6.93 -5.70 -2.93
CA TYR A 108 6.75 -5.11 -4.24
C TYR A 108 8.08 -4.61 -4.83
N SER A 109 8.92 -3.93 -4.06
CA SER A 109 10.23 -3.47 -4.55
C SER A 109 11.14 -4.64 -4.97
N VAL A 110 11.21 -5.71 -4.18
CA VAL A 110 12.00 -6.91 -4.52
C VAL A 110 11.48 -7.56 -5.80
N TRP A 111 10.16 -7.58 -5.98
CA TRP A 111 9.55 -8.12 -7.18
C TRP A 111 9.82 -7.26 -8.42
N THR A 112 9.65 -5.94 -8.31
CA THR A 112 9.97 -4.98 -9.37
C THR A 112 11.44 -5.09 -9.79
N VAL A 113 12.36 -5.12 -8.83
CA VAL A 113 13.79 -5.37 -9.11
C VAL A 113 13.97 -6.70 -9.84
N SER A 114 13.39 -7.80 -9.33
CA SER A 114 13.53 -9.12 -9.94
C SER A 114 13.05 -9.16 -11.39
N ARG A 115 11.99 -8.41 -11.72
CA ARG A 115 11.43 -8.33 -13.07
C ARG A 115 12.32 -7.54 -14.02
N TYR A 116 12.78 -6.37 -13.61
CA TYR A 116 13.48 -5.42 -14.48
C TYR A 116 15.01 -5.67 -14.55
N LEU A 117 15.60 -6.32 -13.53
CA LEU A 117 17.03 -6.61 -13.46
C LEU A 117 17.56 -7.37 -14.70
N LYS A 118 16.76 -8.25 -15.29
CA LYS A 118 17.16 -9.01 -16.50
C LYS A 118 17.28 -8.14 -17.76
N TYR A 119 16.64 -6.97 -17.75
CA TYR A 119 16.64 -6.02 -18.86
C TYR A 119 17.71 -4.94 -18.72
N LEU A 120 18.41 -4.87 -17.58
CA LEU A 120 19.52 -3.94 -17.39
C LEU A 120 20.70 -4.23 -18.32
N PRO A 121 21.44 -3.18 -18.74
CA PRO A 121 22.74 -3.32 -19.39
C PRO A 121 23.69 -4.22 -18.57
N THR A 122 24.47 -5.05 -19.26
CA THR A 122 25.33 -6.07 -18.64
C THR A 122 26.27 -5.50 -17.57
N GLY A 123 26.89 -4.34 -17.82
CA GLY A 123 27.80 -3.69 -16.85
C GLY A 123 27.09 -3.28 -15.56
N ILE A 124 25.90 -2.69 -15.67
CA ILE A 124 25.10 -2.28 -14.50
C ILE A 124 24.61 -3.51 -13.73
N ARG A 125 24.20 -4.56 -14.42
CA ARG A 125 23.79 -5.82 -13.78
C ARG A 125 24.95 -6.45 -13.00
N GLU A 126 26.16 -6.40 -13.52
CA GLU A 126 27.37 -6.87 -12.83
C GLU A 126 27.70 -6.01 -11.61
N GLU A 127 27.60 -4.68 -11.72
CA GLU A 127 27.79 -3.76 -10.59
C GLU A 127 26.73 -3.94 -9.50
N ALA A 128 25.46 -4.04 -9.88
CA ALA A 128 24.34 -4.33 -8.97
C ALA A 128 24.55 -5.66 -8.24
N GLY A 129 25.00 -6.71 -8.96
CA GLY A 129 25.32 -8.00 -8.36
C GLY A 129 26.47 -7.97 -7.36
N ASN A 130 27.40 -7.02 -7.47
CA ASN A 130 28.54 -6.87 -6.58
C ASN A 130 28.27 -5.95 -5.36
N HIS A 131 27.20 -5.16 -5.40
CA HIS A 131 26.86 -4.20 -4.35
C HIS A 131 26.52 -4.91 -3.01
N PRO A 132 26.83 -4.32 -1.84
CA PRO A 132 26.52 -4.96 -0.54
C PRO A 132 25.04 -5.32 -0.33
N SER A 133 24.11 -4.54 -0.90
CA SER A 133 22.67 -4.82 -0.82
C SER A 133 22.24 -6.08 -1.59
N SER A 134 23.00 -6.53 -2.60
CA SER A 134 22.70 -7.80 -3.29
C SER A 134 23.04 -9.03 -2.46
N LYS A 135 23.68 -8.84 -1.29
CA LYS A 135 24.17 -9.91 -0.40
C LYS A 135 23.26 -10.13 0.80
N VAL A 136 22.08 -9.53 0.83
CA VAL A 136 21.05 -9.81 1.85
C VAL A 136 20.65 -11.27 1.73
N GLU A 137 20.67 -12.02 2.85
CA GLU A 137 20.42 -13.47 2.87
C GLU A 137 18.95 -13.83 2.57
N ASP A 138 18.01 -13.00 3.00
CA ASP A 138 16.55 -13.19 2.82
C ASP A 138 15.89 -11.89 2.33
N PRO A 139 16.14 -11.45 1.07
CA PRO A 139 15.58 -10.19 0.55
C PRO A 139 14.05 -10.24 0.44
N TRP A 140 13.49 -11.44 0.25
CA TRP A 140 12.04 -11.67 0.17
C TRP A 140 11.35 -11.69 1.54
N HIS A 141 12.10 -11.55 2.65
CA HIS A 141 11.58 -11.58 4.03
C HIS A 141 10.73 -12.83 4.30
N THR A 142 11.18 -13.97 3.81
CA THR A 142 10.47 -15.25 3.88
C THR A 142 10.09 -15.63 5.31
N ALA A 143 10.95 -15.31 6.27
CA ALA A 143 10.68 -15.57 7.68
C ALA A 143 9.40 -14.85 8.18
N PHE A 144 9.11 -13.65 7.67
CA PHE A 144 7.90 -12.89 7.97
C PHE A 144 6.69 -13.45 7.22
N TRP A 145 6.82 -13.66 5.91
CA TRP A 145 5.68 -14.03 5.06
C TRP A 145 5.19 -15.47 5.25
N THR A 146 6.06 -16.41 5.64
CA THR A 146 5.67 -17.80 5.89
C THR A 146 4.55 -17.93 6.93
N PRO A 147 4.71 -17.45 8.17
CA PRO A 147 3.62 -17.51 9.15
C PRO A 147 2.44 -16.58 8.79
N PHE A 148 2.66 -15.48 8.07
CA PHE A 148 1.59 -14.59 7.64
C PHE A 148 0.67 -15.28 6.63
N HIS A 149 1.25 -15.91 5.61
CA HIS A 149 0.54 -16.71 4.62
C HIS A 149 -0.28 -17.83 5.28
N GLY A 150 0.29 -18.52 6.27
CA GLY A 150 -0.45 -19.54 7.03
C GLY A 150 -1.69 -19.01 7.74
N ARG A 151 -1.68 -17.74 8.22
CA ARG A 151 -2.87 -17.09 8.79
C ARG A 151 -3.90 -16.75 7.71
N LEU A 152 -3.46 -16.19 6.58
CA LEU A 152 -4.36 -15.88 5.47
C LEU A 152 -5.13 -17.13 4.99
N GLU A 153 -4.44 -18.28 4.87
CA GLU A 153 -5.07 -19.54 4.50
C GLU A 153 -6.08 -20.02 5.56
N ALA A 154 -5.75 -19.88 6.84
CA ALA A 154 -6.66 -20.25 7.93
C ALA A 154 -7.90 -19.33 8.01
N GLU A 155 -7.76 -18.06 7.62
CA GLU A 155 -8.82 -17.04 7.66
C GLU A 155 -9.66 -16.98 6.36
N ALA A 156 -9.29 -17.73 5.32
CA ALA A 156 -9.87 -17.60 3.97
C ALA A 156 -11.39 -17.81 3.93
N GLU A 157 -11.92 -18.80 4.65
CA GLU A 157 -13.37 -19.07 4.70
C GLU A 157 -14.12 -17.91 5.39
N ALA A 158 -13.63 -17.46 6.54
CA ALA A 158 -14.23 -16.34 7.27
C ALA A 158 -14.20 -15.04 6.45
N PHE A 159 -13.08 -14.76 5.78
CA PHE A 159 -12.95 -13.59 4.91
C PHE A 159 -13.90 -13.64 3.71
N SER A 160 -14.07 -14.81 3.08
CA SER A 160 -15.04 -14.98 1.99
C SER A 160 -16.48 -14.71 2.44
N GLN A 161 -16.81 -15.05 3.69
CA GLN A 161 -18.11 -14.75 4.29
C GLN A 161 -18.27 -13.24 4.53
N VAL A 162 -17.22 -12.54 4.98
CA VAL A 162 -17.22 -11.06 5.07
C VAL A 162 -17.48 -10.41 3.72
N LEU A 163 -16.81 -10.86 2.66
CA LEU A 163 -17.00 -10.35 1.30
C LEU A 163 -18.41 -10.63 0.74
N ALA A 164 -19.09 -11.65 1.27
CA ALA A 164 -20.50 -11.94 0.99
C ALA A 164 -21.48 -11.18 1.91
N GLY A 165 -20.99 -10.25 2.73
CA GLY A 165 -21.78 -9.43 3.65
C GLY A 165 -22.16 -10.13 4.96
N GLN A 166 -21.53 -11.26 5.28
CA GLN A 166 -21.78 -11.98 6.52
C GLN A 166 -20.85 -11.53 7.64
N ASN A 167 -21.34 -11.64 8.87
CA ASN A 167 -20.61 -11.18 10.02
C ASN A 167 -19.57 -12.20 10.51
N ARG A 168 -18.35 -12.11 9.98
CA ARG A 168 -17.19 -12.95 10.34
C ARG A 168 -15.89 -12.17 10.54
N HIS A 169 -15.96 -10.85 10.65
CA HIS A 169 -14.79 -9.96 10.71
C HIS A 169 -13.77 -10.33 11.81
N ASN A 170 -14.25 -10.70 13.00
CA ASN A 170 -13.40 -11.08 14.13
C ASN A 170 -12.63 -12.40 13.90
N GLU A 171 -13.02 -13.20 12.91
CA GLU A 171 -12.39 -14.48 12.55
C GLU A 171 -11.34 -14.32 11.44
N CYS A 172 -11.22 -13.14 10.82
CA CYS A 172 -10.27 -12.89 9.72
C CYS A 172 -9.48 -11.56 9.83
N PRO A 173 -8.83 -11.26 10.97
CA PRO A 173 -8.14 -9.99 11.18
C PRO A 173 -6.92 -9.79 10.26
N THR A 174 -6.21 -10.84 9.87
CA THR A 174 -5.05 -10.76 8.99
C THR A 174 -5.47 -10.39 7.56
N SER A 175 -6.53 -11.02 7.06
CA SER A 175 -7.09 -10.71 5.73
C SER A 175 -7.67 -9.30 5.67
N LEU A 176 -8.36 -8.84 6.72
CA LEU A 176 -8.86 -7.46 6.83
C LEU A 176 -7.72 -6.44 6.83
N LEU A 177 -6.67 -6.70 7.60
CA LEU A 177 -5.50 -5.81 7.62
C LEU A 177 -4.81 -5.74 6.26
N LEU A 178 -4.62 -6.89 5.59
CA LEU A 178 -4.04 -6.91 4.25
C LEU A 178 -4.92 -6.15 3.25
N MET A 179 -6.24 -6.31 3.31
CA MET A 179 -7.18 -5.60 2.43
C MET A 179 -7.05 -4.08 2.59
N LEU A 180 -7.04 -3.60 3.84
CA LEU A 180 -6.86 -2.18 4.15
C LEU A 180 -5.55 -1.63 3.59
N LEU A 181 -4.46 -2.40 3.69
CA LEU A 181 -3.14 -1.95 3.21
C LEU A 181 -3.01 -2.06 1.70
N CYS A 182 -3.64 -3.05 1.06
CA CYS A 182 -3.70 -3.13 -0.39
C CYS A 182 -4.38 -1.89 -0.97
N ASP A 183 -5.51 -1.49 -0.42
CA ASP A 183 -6.22 -0.27 -0.83
C ASP A 183 -5.37 0.99 -0.56
N ARG A 184 -4.84 1.13 0.66
CA ARG A 184 -4.02 2.30 1.05
C ARG A 184 -2.75 2.46 0.23
N HIS A 185 -2.07 1.37 -0.10
CA HIS A 185 -0.84 1.38 -0.89
C HIS A 185 -1.13 1.26 -2.39
N THR A 186 -2.41 1.27 -2.80
CA THR A 186 -2.85 1.15 -4.21
C THR A 186 -2.26 -0.08 -4.93
N VAL A 187 -2.08 -1.17 -4.19
CA VAL A 187 -1.56 -2.44 -4.72
C VAL A 187 -2.68 -3.45 -4.91
N ASP A 188 -2.57 -4.26 -5.97
CA ASP A 188 -3.58 -5.26 -6.32
C ASP A 188 -3.62 -6.41 -5.30
N TRP A 189 -4.82 -6.75 -4.84
CA TRP A 189 -5.04 -7.80 -3.83
C TRP A 189 -4.57 -9.19 -4.28
N ASP A 190 -4.92 -9.61 -5.49
CA ASP A 190 -4.60 -10.94 -5.99
C ASP A 190 -3.09 -11.08 -6.23
N GLU A 191 -2.47 -10.00 -6.71
CA GLU A 191 -1.04 -9.87 -6.87
C GLU A 191 -0.29 -9.91 -5.54
N ALA A 192 -0.73 -9.13 -4.55
CA ALA A 192 -0.17 -9.15 -3.20
C ALA A 192 -0.26 -10.57 -2.60
N ARG A 193 -1.40 -11.24 -2.73
CA ARG A 193 -1.58 -12.63 -2.29
C ARG A 193 -0.63 -13.60 -3.00
N ALA A 194 -0.45 -13.45 -4.32
CA ALA A 194 0.45 -14.28 -5.11
C ALA A 194 1.91 -14.08 -4.69
N LEU A 195 2.33 -12.83 -4.45
CA LEU A 195 3.69 -12.51 -3.99
C LEU A 195 3.95 -13.01 -2.57
N ILE A 196 2.99 -12.86 -1.65
CA ILE A 196 3.10 -13.38 -0.28
C ILE A 196 3.24 -14.90 -0.31
N ARG A 197 2.42 -15.58 -1.12
CA ARG A 197 2.51 -17.03 -1.32
C ARG A 197 3.85 -17.42 -1.93
N HIS A 198 4.31 -16.68 -2.94
CA HIS A 198 5.60 -16.91 -3.58
C HIS A 198 6.75 -16.82 -2.58
N SER A 199 6.78 -15.77 -1.75
CA SER A 199 7.78 -15.61 -0.69
C SER A 199 7.70 -16.77 0.31
N ALA A 200 6.51 -17.09 0.82
CA ALA A 200 6.30 -18.14 1.81
C ALA A 200 6.67 -19.56 1.32
N GLU A 201 6.31 -19.92 0.08
CA GLU A 201 6.54 -21.24 -0.49
C GLU A 201 7.92 -21.36 -1.17
N GLY A 202 8.48 -20.26 -1.66
CA GLY A 202 9.76 -20.19 -2.38
C GLY A 202 10.99 -20.57 -1.55
N ALA A 203 10.95 -20.41 -0.23
CA ALA A 203 12.04 -20.85 0.67
C ALA A 203 12.25 -22.37 0.75
N GLN A 204 11.36 -23.18 0.16
CA GLN A 204 11.42 -24.64 0.26
C GLN A 204 12.20 -25.30 -0.89
N GLY A 205 12.91 -24.51 -1.71
CA GLY A 205 13.80 -25.04 -2.76
C GLY A 205 13.09 -25.60 -3.99
N ALA A 206 11.79 -25.32 -4.16
CA ALA A 206 11.07 -25.61 -5.38
C ALA A 206 11.23 -24.45 -6.37
N VAL A 207 11.39 -24.78 -7.65
CA VAL A 207 11.50 -23.84 -8.76
C VAL A 207 10.38 -22.79 -8.68
N VAL A 208 10.78 -21.52 -8.75
CA VAL A 208 9.98 -20.29 -8.82
C VAL A 208 9.02 -20.37 -10.00
N ALA A 209 7.88 -21.04 -9.84
CA ALA A 209 6.99 -21.30 -10.98
C ALA A 209 5.89 -20.26 -11.18
N ASN A 210 5.59 -19.40 -10.20
CA ASN A 210 4.36 -18.58 -10.24
C ASN A 210 4.53 -17.16 -9.66
N LEU A 211 5.64 -16.45 -9.91
CA LEU A 211 5.57 -14.98 -9.81
C LEU A 211 4.53 -14.52 -10.86
N PRO A 212 3.69 -13.51 -10.59
CA PRO A 212 2.67 -13.10 -11.54
C PRO A 212 3.28 -12.84 -12.93
N GLU A 213 2.84 -13.64 -13.92
CA GLU A 213 3.41 -13.76 -15.27
C GLU A 213 3.15 -12.54 -16.18
N SER A 214 2.84 -11.37 -15.62
CA SER A 214 2.81 -10.13 -16.41
C SER A 214 4.23 -9.63 -16.68
N ASP A 215 5.03 -10.47 -17.35
CA ASP A 215 6.35 -10.14 -17.84
C ASP A 215 6.21 -9.18 -19.03
N PHE A 216 6.82 -8.00 -18.91
CA PHE A 216 6.76 -6.95 -19.92
C PHE A 216 7.12 -7.46 -21.33
N GLY A 217 8.13 -8.34 -21.41
CA GLY A 217 8.55 -8.98 -22.67
C GLY A 217 7.47 -9.88 -23.28
N GLU A 218 6.63 -10.52 -22.47
CA GLU A 218 5.50 -11.30 -22.95
C GLU A 218 4.37 -10.40 -23.47
N LEU A 219 4.00 -9.36 -22.73
CA LEU A 219 2.98 -8.40 -23.15
C LEU A 219 3.33 -7.71 -24.48
N LEU A 220 4.61 -7.38 -24.69
CA LEU A 220 5.08 -6.90 -25.99
C LEU A 220 4.97 -7.96 -27.09
N ARG A 221 5.33 -9.22 -26.79
CA ARG A 221 5.31 -10.34 -27.74
C ARG A 221 3.90 -10.69 -28.20
N THR A 222 2.94 -10.68 -27.27
CA THR A 222 1.51 -10.93 -27.53
C THR A 222 0.79 -9.70 -28.09
N LYS A 223 1.46 -8.54 -28.07
CA LYS A 223 0.92 -7.24 -28.48
C LYS A 223 -0.28 -6.81 -27.64
N ASP A 224 -0.28 -7.19 -26.37
CA ASP A 224 -1.30 -6.81 -25.41
C ASP A 224 -1.02 -5.42 -24.84
N VAL A 225 -1.48 -4.40 -25.58
CA VAL A 225 -1.27 -2.99 -25.23
C VAL A 225 -2.00 -2.60 -23.94
N ALA A 226 -3.22 -3.13 -23.73
CA ALA A 226 -4.01 -2.81 -22.54
C ALA A 226 -3.42 -3.46 -21.29
N GLY A 227 -2.96 -4.72 -21.40
CA GLY A 227 -2.22 -5.40 -20.35
C GLY A 227 -0.92 -4.67 -19.99
N LEU A 228 -0.21 -4.13 -20.99
CA LEU A 228 1.00 -3.36 -20.78
C LEU A 228 0.75 -2.04 -20.03
N ALA A 229 -0.25 -1.26 -20.46
CA ALA A 229 -0.64 -0.03 -19.77
C ALA A 229 -1.02 -0.30 -18.31
N THR A 230 -1.86 -1.30 -18.08
CA THR A 230 -2.29 -1.70 -16.74
C THR A 230 -1.12 -2.12 -15.86
N ARG A 231 -0.16 -2.89 -16.41
CA ARG A 231 1.03 -3.33 -15.69
C ARG A 231 1.93 -2.16 -15.29
N LEU A 232 2.17 -1.23 -16.22
CA LEU A 232 3.04 -0.07 -15.97
C LEU A 232 2.42 0.86 -14.93
N ALA A 233 1.12 1.14 -15.03
CA ALA A 233 0.39 1.90 -14.02
C ALA A 233 0.53 1.28 -12.62
N ARG A 234 0.38 -0.05 -12.52
CA ARG A 234 0.57 -0.78 -11.25
C ARG A 234 2.00 -0.75 -10.72
N ASP A 235 2.99 -0.74 -11.61
CA ASP A 235 4.39 -0.66 -11.21
C ASP A 235 4.75 0.71 -10.65
N GLU A 236 4.20 1.75 -11.25
CA GLU A 236 4.33 3.13 -10.79
C GLU A 236 3.67 3.31 -9.42
N THR A 237 2.40 2.90 -9.28
CA THR A 237 1.66 3.08 -8.01
C THR A 237 2.18 2.19 -6.87
N GLY A 238 2.71 1.00 -7.20
CA GLY A 238 3.25 0.06 -6.22
C GLY A 238 4.70 0.34 -5.80
N TRP A 239 5.34 1.38 -6.35
CA TRP A 239 6.71 1.72 -6.00
C TRP A 239 6.78 2.62 -4.76
N SER A 240 7.57 2.21 -3.77
CA SER A 240 7.84 2.99 -2.56
C SER A 240 9.35 3.10 -2.33
N CYS A 241 9.83 4.32 -2.10
CA CYS A 241 11.24 4.59 -1.79
C CYS A 241 11.65 4.17 -0.38
N SER A 242 10.76 3.57 0.42
CA SER A 242 11.05 3.12 1.79
C SER A 242 12.07 1.96 1.88
N THR A 243 12.48 1.40 0.73
CA THR A 243 13.24 0.14 0.62
C THR A 243 14.72 0.29 0.28
N GLU A 244 15.27 1.52 0.34
CA GLU A 244 16.69 1.81 0.05
C GLU A 244 17.66 0.89 0.81
N TYR A 245 17.29 0.47 2.02
CA TYR A 245 18.11 -0.37 2.88
C TYR A 245 18.28 -1.83 2.40
N VAL A 246 17.33 -2.37 1.64
CA VAL A 246 17.34 -3.80 1.25
C VAL A 246 17.95 -3.98 -0.15
N LEU A 247 17.74 -3.04 -1.06
CA LEU A 247 18.04 -3.21 -2.48
C LEU A 247 19.09 -2.21 -3.01
N GLY A 248 19.43 -1.14 -2.28
CA GLY A 248 20.55 -0.23 -2.56
C GLY A 248 20.43 0.52 -3.88
N VAL A 249 21.52 0.64 -4.66
CA VAL A 249 21.53 1.36 -5.96
C VAL A 249 20.52 0.79 -6.96
N SER A 250 20.20 -0.50 -6.86
CA SER A 250 19.16 -1.14 -7.67
C SER A 250 17.77 -0.53 -7.39
N THR A 251 17.51 -0.05 -6.17
CA THR A 251 16.27 0.65 -5.81
C THR A 251 16.12 1.93 -6.61
N LEU A 252 17.17 2.78 -6.65
CA LEU A 252 17.10 4.07 -7.36
C LEU A 252 16.88 3.90 -8.86
N LEU A 253 17.61 2.96 -9.49
CA LEU A 253 17.48 2.72 -10.92
C LEU A 253 16.12 2.09 -11.28
N MET A 254 15.60 1.19 -10.45
CA MET A 254 14.29 0.57 -10.69
C MET A 254 13.14 1.50 -10.36
N GLY A 255 13.30 2.38 -9.36
CA GLY A 255 12.35 3.46 -9.08
C GLY A 255 12.27 4.44 -10.24
N PHE A 256 13.40 4.82 -10.83
CA PHE A 256 13.38 5.62 -12.05
C PHE A 256 12.56 4.94 -13.15
N PHE A 257 12.81 3.66 -13.45
CA PHE A 257 12.06 2.97 -14.51
C PHE A 257 10.58 2.76 -14.18
N ALA A 258 10.24 2.39 -12.95
CA ALA A 258 8.86 2.24 -12.52
C ALA A 258 8.05 3.52 -12.73
N ASN A 259 8.65 4.68 -12.46
CA ASN A 259 8.01 6.00 -12.58
C ASN A 259 8.12 6.66 -13.96
N THR A 260 8.88 6.12 -14.92
CA THR A 260 9.12 6.78 -16.22
C THR A 260 8.70 5.96 -17.44
N LEU A 261 8.52 4.65 -17.27
CA LEU A 261 8.17 3.77 -18.40
C LEU A 261 6.77 4.05 -18.94
N ALA A 262 5.79 4.37 -18.07
CA ALA A 262 4.44 4.73 -18.49
C ALA A 262 4.47 5.95 -19.42
N ASP A 263 5.06 7.06 -18.96
CA ASP A 263 5.19 8.30 -19.73
C ASP A 263 6.03 8.16 -21.00
N THR A 264 7.04 7.29 -21.00
CA THR A 264 7.88 7.07 -22.18
C THR A 264 7.10 6.33 -23.28
N LEU A 265 6.22 5.41 -22.91
CA LEU A 265 5.57 4.47 -23.83
C LEU A 265 4.14 4.84 -24.17
N PHE A 266 3.48 5.62 -23.33
CA PHE A 266 2.07 5.98 -23.44
C PHE A 266 1.86 7.48 -23.30
N ASP A 267 0.78 7.95 -23.91
CA ASP A 267 0.22 9.27 -23.68
C ASP A 267 -0.65 9.22 -22.42
N THR A 268 -0.14 9.84 -21.36
CA THR A 268 -0.60 9.75 -19.97
C THR A 268 -1.19 11.08 -19.49
N GLU A 269 -1.57 12.00 -20.40
CA GLU A 269 -2.11 13.35 -20.10
C GLU A 269 -2.96 13.37 -18.81
N GLU A 270 -2.74 14.33 -17.90
CA GLU A 270 -3.23 14.37 -16.50
C GLU A 270 -4.74 14.05 -16.31
N GLU A 271 -5.57 14.24 -17.34
CA GLU A 271 -6.99 13.88 -17.34
C GLU A 271 -7.26 12.36 -17.48
N LEU A 272 -6.21 11.54 -17.70
CA LEU A 272 -6.27 10.11 -18.00
C LEU A 272 -5.52 9.27 -16.95
N MET A 273 -5.92 9.35 -15.68
CA MET A 273 -5.52 8.42 -14.60
C MET A 273 -5.93 6.96 -14.86
N ASP A 274 -6.71 6.69 -15.91
CA ASP A 274 -7.22 5.38 -16.28
C ASP A 274 -6.35 4.73 -17.37
N PRO A 275 -5.60 3.65 -17.06
CA PRO A 275 -4.71 2.97 -18.01
C PRO A 275 -5.41 2.44 -19.25
N THR A 276 -6.74 2.23 -19.21
CA THR A 276 -7.52 1.76 -20.35
C THR A 276 -7.65 2.82 -21.46
N LYS A 277 -7.35 4.08 -21.15
CA LYS A 277 -7.44 5.22 -22.08
C LYS A 277 -6.09 5.65 -22.64
N TRP A 278 -4.99 5.08 -22.14
CA TRP A 278 -3.64 5.44 -22.55
C TRP A 278 -3.36 5.09 -24.01
N ALA A 279 -2.90 6.08 -24.78
CA ALA A 279 -2.57 5.88 -26.20
C ALA A 279 -1.09 5.52 -26.37
N PRO A 280 -0.72 4.49 -27.15
CA PRO A 280 0.68 4.12 -27.33
C PRO A 280 1.44 5.22 -28.09
N LYS A 281 2.56 5.69 -27.53
CA LYS A 281 3.50 6.62 -28.18
C LYS A 281 4.32 5.92 -29.27
N LYS A 282 5.04 6.71 -30.07
CA LYS A 282 5.91 6.21 -31.16
C LYS A 282 6.91 5.12 -30.67
N PRO A 283 7.61 5.27 -29.53
CA PRO A 283 8.55 4.26 -29.06
C PRO A 283 7.91 2.88 -28.80
N LEU A 284 6.67 2.86 -28.31
CA LEU A 284 5.93 1.61 -28.11
C LEU A 284 5.43 1.03 -29.44
N ARG A 285 4.89 1.86 -30.35
CA ARG A 285 4.41 1.41 -31.66
C ARG A 285 5.51 0.74 -32.49
N GLU A 286 6.72 1.29 -32.46
CA GLU A 286 7.87 0.71 -33.15
C GLU A 286 8.24 -0.66 -32.59
N ARG A 287 8.18 -0.83 -31.26
CA ARG A 287 8.45 -2.11 -30.59
C ARG A 287 7.35 -3.15 -30.85
N LEU A 288 6.09 -2.75 -30.88
CA LEU A 288 4.95 -3.62 -31.26
C LEU A 288 4.97 -4.03 -32.74
N ALA A 289 5.64 -3.26 -33.60
CA ALA A 289 5.79 -3.57 -35.02
C ALA A 289 6.88 -4.62 -35.29
N LEU A 290 7.71 -4.95 -34.30
CA LEU A 290 8.72 -6.00 -34.43
C LEU A 290 8.06 -7.37 -34.65
N THR A 291 8.77 -8.23 -35.38
CA THR A 291 8.39 -9.62 -35.61
C THR A 291 9.08 -10.54 -34.61
N GLU A 292 10.34 -10.25 -34.29
CA GLU A 292 11.17 -10.91 -33.27
C GLU A 292 12.05 -9.87 -32.57
N GLY A 293 12.68 -10.23 -31.45
CA GLY A 293 13.64 -9.36 -30.76
C GLY A 293 13.05 -8.36 -29.76
N HIS A 294 11.79 -8.52 -29.36
CA HIS A 294 11.10 -7.65 -28.39
C HIS A 294 11.88 -7.46 -27.07
N GLU A 295 12.50 -8.51 -26.54
CA GLU A 295 13.32 -8.41 -25.34
C GLU A 295 14.57 -7.56 -25.54
N GLN A 296 15.23 -7.67 -26.70
CA GLN A 296 16.42 -6.86 -27.00
C GLN A 296 16.02 -5.39 -27.19
N ALA A 297 14.94 -5.13 -27.92
CA ALA A 297 14.43 -3.77 -28.10
C ALA A 297 14.00 -3.09 -26.78
N PHE A 298 13.61 -3.88 -25.78
CA PHE A 298 13.34 -3.37 -24.44
C PHE A 298 14.62 -3.14 -23.63
N ARG A 299 15.63 -4.01 -23.74
CA ARG A 299 16.97 -3.74 -23.17
C ARG A 299 17.57 -2.46 -23.71
N ASP A 300 17.44 -2.25 -25.03
CA ASP A 300 17.92 -1.04 -25.69
C ASP A 300 17.15 0.20 -25.19
N LEU A 301 15.83 0.09 -24.94
CA LEU A 301 15.05 1.16 -24.30
C LEU A 301 15.58 1.54 -22.92
N LEU A 302 15.73 0.55 -22.03
CA LEU A 302 16.21 0.83 -20.67
C LEU A 302 17.64 1.39 -20.69
N GLN A 303 18.46 0.97 -21.66
CA GLN A 303 19.78 1.54 -21.85
C GLN A 303 19.72 3.00 -22.32
N GLU A 304 18.85 3.34 -23.27
CA GLU A 304 18.62 4.72 -23.72
C GLU A 304 18.15 5.61 -22.57
N MET A 305 17.14 5.16 -21.82
CA MET A 305 16.61 5.89 -20.66
C MET A 305 17.66 6.07 -19.56
N TYR A 306 18.48 5.05 -19.29
CA TYR A 306 19.60 5.15 -18.34
C TYR A 306 20.64 6.18 -18.79
N LEU A 307 20.97 6.22 -20.09
CA LEU A 307 21.90 7.21 -20.62
C LEU A 307 21.33 8.63 -20.53
N GLN A 308 20.03 8.82 -20.79
CA GLN A 308 19.36 10.10 -20.59
C GLN A 308 19.44 10.58 -19.13
N MET A 309 19.22 9.67 -18.18
CA MET A 309 19.38 9.97 -16.75
C MET A 309 20.81 10.39 -16.39
N LEU A 310 21.83 9.79 -17.01
CA LEU A 310 23.24 10.12 -16.76
C LEU A 310 23.70 11.45 -17.39
N VAL A 311 23.16 11.78 -18.56
CA VAL A 311 23.54 13.00 -19.29
C VAL A 311 22.93 14.23 -18.64
N GLY A 312 21.84 14.07 -17.86
CA GLY A 312 21.01 15.19 -17.44
C GLY A 312 20.23 15.71 -18.64
N SER A 313 18.99 16.12 -18.45
CA SER A 313 18.27 16.89 -19.45
C SER A 313 18.94 18.27 -19.58
N ASP A 314 20.04 18.33 -20.32
CA ASP A 314 20.73 19.55 -20.77
C ASP A 314 19.94 20.25 -21.91
N ASP A 315 18.63 20.02 -21.98
CA ASP A 315 17.73 20.89 -22.74
C ASP A 315 17.18 21.92 -21.74
N GLU A 316 17.92 23.03 -21.66
CA GLU A 316 17.45 24.33 -21.21
C GLU A 316 16.18 24.70 -22.00
N ASP A 317 15.01 24.36 -21.47
CA ASP A 317 13.82 25.19 -21.59
C ASP A 317 13.38 25.52 -20.16
N ASP A 318 13.68 26.76 -19.77
CA ASP A 318 13.12 27.44 -18.61
C ASP A 318 11.58 27.33 -18.62
N ASP A 319 11.01 27.17 -17.42
CA ASP A 319 9.60 27.29 -17.04
C ASP A 319 8.82 25.96 -16.83
N ASP A 320 8.39 25.76 -15.58
CA ASP A 320 7.45 24.74 -15.05
C ASP A 320 7.97 23.34 -14.69
N PHE A 321 9.04 23.26 -13.89
CA PHE A 321 9.02 22.26 -12.80
C PHE A 321 8.22 22.88 -11.64
N PRO A 322 7.10 22.30 -11.18
CA PRO A 322 6.52 22.75 -9.93
C PRO A 322 7.60 22.51 -8.87
N VAL A 323 8.06 23.61 -8.27
CA VAL A 323 8.66 23.55 -6.95
C VAL A 323 7.64 22.79 -6.13
N TYR A 324 7.96 21.53 -5.79
CA TYR A 324 7.31 20.90 -4.66
C TYR A 324 7.66 21.82 -3.50
N ASP A 325 6.74 22.72 -3.16
CA ASP A 325 6.72 23.33 -1.85
C ASP A 325 6.88 22.15 -0.91
N ASP A 326 8.04 22.11 -0.23
CA ASP A 326 8.27 21.32 0.95
C ASP A 326 6.94 21.30 1.70
N TYR A 327 6.41 20.10 1.92
CA TYR A 327 5.27 19.94 2.81
C TYR A 327 5.60 20.75 4.06
N ASP A 328 4.87 21.86 4.22
CA ASP A 328 4.85 22.64 5.43
C ASP A 328 4.62 21.62 6.54
N ASP A 329 5.67 21.39 7.32
CA ASP A 329 5.60 20.82 8.64
C ASP A 329 4.74 21.79 9.47
N GLU A 330 3.41 21.72 9.32
CA GLU A 330 2.46 22.13 10.37
C GLU A 330 2.50 21.07 11.49
N PHE A 331 3.69 20.89 12.04
CA PHE A 331 3.88 20.60 13.46
C PHE A 331 3.70 21.93 14.18
N ASP A 332 2.46 22.41 14.22
CA ASP A 332 2.10 23.55 15.05
C ASP A 332 2.03 23.05 16.50
N ASP A 333 3.21 23.05 17.14
CA ASP A 333 3.37 23.02 18.60
C ASP A 333 2.84 24.35 19.17
N GLU A 334 1.53 24.56 19.12
CA GLU A 334 0.83 25.59 19.91
C GLU A 334 -0.07 24.92 20.95
N ASP A 335 0.54 24.53 22.08
CA ASP A 335 -0.11 24.66 23.38
C ASP A 335 0.92 25.28 24.34
N GLY A 336 0.87 26.60 24.40
CA GLY A 336 1.73 27.43 25.22
C GLY A 336 1.60 27.21 26.72
N GLU A 337 2.70 27.56 27.38
CA GLU A 337 2.82 28.13 28.72
C GLU A 337 1.50 28.28 29.48
N TRP A 338 1.29 27.40 30.46
CA TRP A 338 0.55 27.79 31.66
C TRP A 338 1.56 28.28 32.69
N GLU A 339 1.55 29.61 32.86
CA GLU A 339 2.12 30.33 34.00
C GLU A 339 1.55 29.74 35.30
N ASP A 340 2.37 28.98 36.02
CA ASP A 340 2.19 28.75 37.46
C ASP A 340 2.68 30.01 38.18
N GLU A 341 1.77 30.95 38.51
CA GLU A 341 2.07 31.91 39.56
C GLU A 341 0.81 32.40 40.31
N GLU A 342 1.02 32.49 41.64
CA GLU A 342 0.16 33.03 42.71
C GLU A 342 -0.84 32.02 43.34
N GLY A 343 -0.75 31.66 44.61
CA GLY A 343 0.00 32.14 45.78
C GLY A 343 -0.50 31.30 46.97
N GLY A 344 0.34 30.80 47.86
CA GLY A 344 1.02 31.60 48.88
C GLY A 344 0.11 31.75 50.08
N GLU A 345 0.19 30.84 51.05
CA GLU A 345 -0.06 31.16 52.46
C GLU A 345 0.71 30.18 53.36
N GLU A 346 1.42 30.78 54.30
CA GLU A 346 2.37 30.19 55.22
C GLU A 346 1.65 29.61 56.46
N ASP A 347 2.39 28.72 57.12
CA ASP A 347 2.52 28.62 58.58
C ASP A 347 1.50 27.81 59.42
N ASP A 348 2.07 27.33 60.53
CA ASP A 348 1.48 26.70 61.71
C ASP A 348 1.12 25.21 61.54
N GLY A 349 1.76 24.22 62.16
CA GLY A 349 2.39 24.17 63.47
C GLY A 349 1.88 22.92 64.21
N GLU A 350 2.82 22.16 64.77
CA GLU A 350 2.67 21.22 65.90
C GLU A 350 1.88 19.88 65.79
N GLU A 351 2.67 18.81 65.98
CA GLU A 351 2.54 17.73 66.98
C GLU A 351 1.54 16.57 66.84
N SER A 352 2.09 15.40 67.22
CA SER A 352 1.47 14.20 67.80
C SER A 352 0.72 13.27 66.83
N ASP A 353 0.75 11.95 66.95
CA ASP A 353 1.45 10.98 67.79
C ASP A 353 1.24 9.60 67.14
N GLU A 354 2.11 8.65 67.51
CA GLU A 354 1.88 7.19 67.62
C GLU A 354 0.73 6.53 66.84
N TYR A 355 1.03 5.54 65.99
CA TYR A 355 1.01 4.08 66.32
C TYR A 355 1.37 3.22 65.09
#